data_AF-A0A699KQ07-F1
#
_entry.id   AF-A0A699KQ07-F1
#
_cell.length_a   1.000
_cell.length_b   1.000
_cell.length_c   1.000
_cell.angle_alpha   90.00
_cell.angle_beta   90.00
_cell.angle_gamma   90.00
#
_symmetry.space_group_name_H-M   'P 1'
#
loop_
_entity.id
_entity.type
_entity.pdbx_description
1 polymer ?
#
loop_
_entity_poly.entity_id
_entity_poly.type
_entity_poly.pdbx_seq_one_letter_code
_entity_poly.pdbx_strand_id
1 'polypeptide(L)'
;WKSRIKRYIDTKPNHELIRYCLKNPPHEYTWADKAVPVTEGSSVTTTERYMENYKNVSQDIHDQLNAKAKSVQIILTGIDNDIYSTVDACPNACEMWKAIERLKQ
;
A
#
# COMPACT_ATOMS: atom_id res chain seq x y z
N TRP A 1 19.97 -4.25 -5.67
CA TRP A 1 18.69 -3.98 -4.98
C TRP A 1 17.50 -3.91 -5.95
N LYS A 2 17.47 -2.95 -6.89
CA LYS A 2 16.41 -2.82 -7.91
C LYS A 2 16.14 -4.09 -8.75
N SER A 3 17.20 -4.81 -9.15
CA SER A 3 17.09 -6.09 -9.87
C SER A 3 16.49 -7.22 -9.02
N ARG A 4 16.79 -7.25 -7.70
CA ARG A 4 16.23 -8.23 -6.76
C ARG A 4 14.74 -7.97 -6.53
N ILE A 5 14.35 -6.71 -6.33
CA ILE A 5 12.94 -6.32 -6.19
C ILE A 5 12.16 -6.68 -7.46
N LYS A 6 12.70 -6.38 -8.65
CA LYS A 6 12.04 -6.74 -9.91
C LYS A 6 11.81 -8.26 -10.02
N ARG A 7 12.84 -9.06 -9.72
CA ARG A 7 12.75 -10.52 -9.76
C ARG A 7 11.81 -11.08 -8.69
N TYR A 8 11.74 -10.47 -7.51
CA TYR A 8 10.76 -10.80 -6.47
C TYR A 8 9.32 -10.47 -6.93
N ILE A 9 9.10 -9.31 -7.52
CA ILE A 9 7.77 -8.93 -8.04
C ILE A 9 7.31 -9.97 -9.07
N ASP A 10 8.20 -10.38 -9.97
CA ASP A 10 7.89 -11.34 -11.04
C ASP A 10 7.49 -12.74 -10.54
N THR A 11 7.81 -13.10 -9.27
CA THR A 11 7.39 -14.40 -8.68
C THR A 11 6.04 -14.34 -7.97
N LYS A 12 5.39 -13.18 -7.86
CA LYS A 12 4.12 -13.03 -7.13
C LYS A 12 2.91 -13.23 -8.06
N PRO A 13 1.83 -13.86 -7.58
CA PRO A 13 0.63 -14.09 -8.40
C PRO A 13 -0.05 -12.79 -8.86
N ASN A 14 0.17 -11.68 -8.15
CA ASN A 14 -0.35 -10.35 -8.47
C ASN A 14 0.70 -9.41 -9.09
N HIS A 15 1.76 -9.94 -9.71
CA HIS A 15 2.88 -9.17 -10.25
C HIS A 15 2.47 -8.09 -11.27
N GLU A 16 1.46 -8.33 -12.09
CA GLU A 16 0.92 -7.34 -13.03
C GLU A 16 0.33 -6.13 -12.31
N LEU A 17 -0.46 -6.36 -11.25
CA LEU A 17 -1.03 -5.33 -10.40
C LEU A 17 0.07 -4.50 -9.72
N ILE A 18 1.09 -5.17 -9.18
CA ILE A 18 2.24 -4.49 -8.55
C ILE A 18 2.97 -3.60 -9.57
N ARG A 19 3.21 -4.10 -10.79
CA ARG A 19 3.84 -3.32 -11.87
C ARG A 19 2.99 -2.12 -12.28
N TYR A 20 1.68 -2.30 -12.38
CA TYR A 20 0.74 -1.21 -12.67
C TYR A 20 0.79 -0.11 -11.59
N CYS A 21 0.76 -0.49 -10.32
CA CYS A 21 0.84 0.46 -9.20
C CYS A 21 2.20 1.20 -9.10
N LEU A 22 3.28 0.59 -9.61
CA LEU A 22 4.60 1.22 -9.68
C LEU A 22 4.74 2.20 -10.85
N LYS A 23 4.05 1.96 -11.97
CA LYS A 23 4.05 2.84 -13.14
C LYS A 23 3.12 4.04 -12.97
N ASN A 24 2.03 3.89 -12.23
CA ASN A 24 1.06 4.95 -12.01
C ASN A 24 1.24 5.55 -10.60
N PRO A 25 1.79 6.78 -10.47
CA PRO A 25 1.88 7.47 -9.18
C PRO A 25 0.47 7.66 -8.59
N PRO A 26 0.36 7.73 -7.25
CA PRO A 26 -0.95 7.88 -6.62
C PRO A 26 -1.61 9.18 -7.09
N HIS A 27 -2.94 9.18 -7.16
CA HIS A 27 -3.74 10.37 -7.46
C HIS A 27 -3.30 11.52 -6.54
N GLU A 28 -2.96 12.65 -7.14
CA GLU A 28 -2.75 13.88 -6.39
C GLU A 28 -4.12 14.41 -6.00
N TYR A 29 -4.39 14.52 -4.69
CA TYR A 29 -5.64 15.10 -4.23
C TYR A 29 -5.73 16.54 -4.71
N THR A 30 -6.78 16.83 -5.49
CA THR A 30 -7.03 18.15 -6.05
C THR A 30 -8.14 18.86 -5.28
N TRP A 31 -8.33 20.15 -5.59
CA TRP A 31 -9.50 20.89 -5.14
C TRP A 31 -10.66 20.59 -6.10
N ALA A 32 -11.78 20.15 -5.55
CA ALA A 32 -12.99 19.88 -6.30
C ALA A 32 -14.09 20.88 -5.92
N ASP A 33 -14.87 21.30 -6.91
CA ASP A 33 -16.02 22.16 -6.73
C ASP A 33 -17.31 21.30 -6.76
N LYS A 34 -18.24 21.53 -5.83
CA LYS A 34 -19.54 20.84 -5.81
C LYS A 34 -20.66 21.85 -5.62
N ALA A 35 -21.75 21.66 -6.38
CA ALA A 35 -22.97 22.43 -6.21
C ALA A 35 -23.75 21.92 -5.00
N VAL A 36 -24.09 22.82 -4.08
CA VAL A 36 -24.86 22.55 -2.86
C VAL A 36 -26.06 23.51 -2.84
N PRO A 37 -27.29 23.06 -2.52
CA PRO A 37 -28.44 23.97 -2.39
C PRO A 37 -28.21 25.00 -1.29
N VAL A 38 -28.58 26.27 -1.54
CA VAL A 38 -28.46 27.35 -0.54
C VAL A 38 -29.34 27.09 0.68
N THR A 39 -30.52 26.50 0.45
CA THR A 39 -31.47 26.06 1.48
C THR A 39 -32.16 24.77 1.02
N GLU A 40 -32.65 23.98 1.98
CA GLU A 40 -33.31 22.70 1.72
C GLU A 40 -34.56 22.91 0.84
N GLY A 41 -34.58 22.32 -0.36
CA GLY A 41 -35.65 22.48 -1.36
C GLY A 41 -35.53 23.67 -2.31
N SER A 42 -34.48 24.50 -2.21
CA SER A 42 -34.25 25.63 -3.13
C SER A 42 -33.68 25.17 -4.47
N SER A 43 -34.13 25.80 -5.57
CA SER A 43 -33.52 25.67 -6.90
C SER A 43 -32.22 26.46 -7.05
N VAL A 44 -31.88 27.30 -6.07
CA VAL A 44 -30.65 28.09 -6.04
C VAL A 44 -29.53 27.25 -5.41
N THR A 45 -28.47 27.02 -6.17
CA THR A 45 -27.28 26.27 -5.73
C THR A 45 -26.07 27.18 -5.62
N THR A 46 -25.29 27.02 -4.55
CA THR A 46 -23.96 27.62 -4.38
C THR A 46 -22.88 26.60 -4.71
N THR A 47 -21.75 27.06 -5.25
CA THR A 47 -20.57 26.22 -5.46
C THR A 47 -19.67 26.28 -4.23
N GLU A 48 -19.48 25.15 -3.56
CA GLU A 48 -18.49 25.00 -2.50
C GLU A 48 -17.26 24.28 -3.03
N ARG A 49 -16.09 24.83 -2.73
CA ARG A 49 -14.80 24.20 -3.02
C ARG A 49 -14.34 23.39 -1.83
N TYR A 50 -14.04 22.12 -2.04
CA TYR A 50 -13.54 21.21 -1.02
C TYR A 50 -12.28 20.50 -1.52
N MET A 51 -11.44 20.08 -0.58
CA MET A 51 -10.27 19.28 -0.89
C MET A 51 -10.71 17.82 -1.04
N GLU A 52 -10.32 17.19 -2.15
CA GLU A 52 -10.53 15.76 -2.33
C GLU A 52 -9.87 15.00 -1.18
N ASN A 53 -10.56 13.98 -0.70
CA ASN A 53 -10.05 13.08 0.32
C ASN A 53 -10.51 11.66 -0.01
N TYR A 54 -9.96 10.67 0.71
CA TYR A 54 -10.29 9.28 0.45
C TYR A 54 -11.80 9.00 0.42
N LYS A 55 -12.65 9.68 1.19
CA LYS A 55 -14.11 9.40 1.20
C LYS A 55 -14.86 9.98 0.00
N ASN A 56 -14.30 11.01 -0.63
CA ASN A 56 -14.99 11.85 -1.61
C ASN A 56 -14.46 11.67 -3.04
N VAL A 57 -13.37 10.91 -3.23
CA VAL A 57 -12.83 10.59 -4.57
C VAL A 57 -13.70 9.57 -5.30
N SER A 58 -13.58 9.53 -6.63
CA SER A 58 -14.24 8.54 -7.48
C SER A 58 -13.90 7.10 -7.09
N GLN A 59 -14.81 6.16 -7.37
CA GLN A 59 -14.60 4.73 -7.14
C GLN A 59 -13.36 4.18 -7.85
N ASP A 60 -13.04 4.68 -9.06
CA ASP A 60 -11.84 4.27 -9.79
C ASP A 60 -10.56 4.64 -9.03
N ILE A 61 -10.50 5.85 -8.45
CA ILE A 61 -9.38 6.30 -7.62
C ILE A 61 -9.29 5.45 -6.34
N HIS A 62 -10.43 5.11 -5.73
CA HIS A 62 -10.50 4.20 -4.60
C HIS A 62 -9.90 2.83 -4.93
N ASP A 63 -10.30 2.24 -6.05
CA ASP A 63 -9.86 0.92 -6.47
C ASP A 63 -8.37 0.92 -6.77
N GLN A 64 -7.86 1.98 -7.41
CA GLN A 64 -6.43 2.18 -7.62
C GLN A 64 -5.64 2.30 -6.30
N LEU A 65 -6.12 3.10 -5.34
CA LEU A 65 -5.48 3.25 -4.03
C LEU A 65 -5.47 1.92 -3.26
N ASN A 66 -6.57 1.17 -3.29
CA ASN A 66 -6.67 -0.16 -2.66
C ASN A 66 -5.75 -1.19 -3.32
N ALA A 67 -5.70 -1.23 -4.65
CA ALA A 67 -4.77 -2.08 -5.39
C ALA A 67 -3.32 -1.79 -4.98
N LYS A 68 -2.98 -0.51 -4.82
CA LYS A 68 -1.66 -0.06 -4.39
C LYS A 68 -1.35 -0.44 -2.95
N ALA A 69 -2.29 -0.24 -2.02
CA ALA A 69 -2.14 -0.67 -0.63
C ALA A 69 -1.87 -2.19 -0.53
N LYS A 70 -2.63 -3.00 -1.28
CA LYS A 70 -2.39 -4.45 -1.40
C LYS A 70 -1.01 -4.76 -1.99
N SER A 71 -0.57 -4.01 -3.01
CA SER A 71 0.75 -4.20 -3.62
C SER A 71 1.89 -3.93 -2.62
N VAL A 72 1.79 -2.86 -1.83
CA VAL A 72 2.77 -2.49 -0.80
C VAL A 72 2.79 -3.54 0.30
N GLN A 73 1.62 -3.99 0.77
CA GLN A 73 1.51 -5.05 1.77
C GLN A 73 2.20 -6.34 1.31
N ILE A 74 1.98 -6.77 0.06
CA ILE A 74 2.59 -7.99 -0.50
C ILE A 74 4.11 -7.87 -0.66
N ILE A 75 4.62 -6.67 -0.95
CA ILE A 75 6.06 -6.42 -0.97
C ILE A 75 6.63 -6.49 0.45
N LEU A 76 6.01 -5.82 1.41
CA LEU A 76 6.46 -5.80 2.81
C LEU A 76 6.46 -7.21 3.42
N THR A 77 5.35 -7.93 3.32
CA THR A 77 5.26 -9.32 3.81
C THR A 77 6.28 -10.24 3.14
N GLY A 78 6.59 -9.98 1.86
CA GLY A 78 7.67 -10.64 1.15
C GLY A 78 9.04 -10.45 1.74
N ILE A 79 9.40 -9.19 1.93
CA ILE A 79 10.68 -8.78 2.49
C ILE A 79 10.83 -9.33 3.90
N ASP A 80 9.77 -9.22 4.71
CA ASP A 80 9.77 -9.79 6.07
C ASP A 80 10.06 -11.28 6.02
N ASN A 81 9.36 -12.05 5.19
CA ASN A 81 9.58 -13.49 5.05
C ASN A 81 10.98 -13.84 4.54
N ASP A 82 11.53 -13.08 3.58
CA ASP A 82 12.89 -13.29 3.07
C ASP A 82 13.95 -13.00 4.16
N ILE A 83 13.73 -11.96 4.99
CA ILE A 83 14.60 -11.65 6.13
C ILE A 83 14.53 -12.75 7.17
N TYR A 84 13.33 -13.16 7.58
CA TYR A 84 13.15 -14.26 8.54
C TYR A 84 13.78 -15.55 8.03
N SER A 85 13.58 -15.90 6.76
CA SER A 85 14.18 -17.09 6.14
C SER A 85 15.70 -17.03 6.12
N THR A 86 16.28 -15.84 5.88
CA THR A 86 17.74 -15.64 5.89
C THR A 86 18.32 -15.77 7.30
N VAL A 87 17.62 -15.24 8.31
CA VAL A 87 18.02 -15.35 9.71
C VAL A 87 17.92 -16.80 10.19
N ASP A 88 16.81 -17.49 9.90
CA ASP A 88 16.58 -18.88 10.29
C ASP A 88 17.58 -19.85 9.64
N ALA A 89 17.91 -19.62 8.36
CA ALA A 89 18.92 -20.39 7.65
C ALA A 89 20.37 -20.10 8.10
N CYS A 90 20.59 -19.11 8.97
CA CYS A 90 21.92 -18.75 9.45
C CYS A 90 22.29 -19.59 10.69
N PRO A 91 23.30 -20.48 10.61
CA PRO A 91 23.70 -21.32 11.75
C PRO A 91 24.09 -20.50 12.98
N ASN A 92 24.73 -19.34 12.78
CA ASN A 92 25.10 -18.45 13.87
C ASN A 92 23.88 -17.88 14.60
N ALA A 93 22.81 -17.53 13.87
CA ALA A 93 21.58 -17.03 14.48
C ALA A 93 20.88 -18.14 15.27
N CYS A 94 20.83 -19.36 14.72
CA CYS A 94 20.28 -20.54 15.39
C CYS A 94 21.03 -20.84 16.71
N GLU A 95 22.37 -20.82 16.69
CA GLU A 95 23.18 -21.06 17.89
C GLU A 95 23.06 -19.93 18.93
N MET A 96 22.97 -18.67 18.51
CA MET A 96 22.70 -17.55 19.41
C MET A 96 21.32 -17.67 20.07
N TRP A 97 20.28 -18.05 19.33
CA TRP A 97 18.94 -18.25 19.88
C TRP A 97 18.92 -19.35 20.94
N LYS A 98 19.53 -20.50 20.65
CA LYS A 98 19.68 -21.61 21.61
C LYS A 98 20.43 -21.17 22.88
N ALA A 99 21.45 -20.33 22.75
CA ALA A 99 22.18 -19.81 23.91
C ALA A 99 21.32 -18.87 24.77
N ILE A 100 20.50 -18.02 24.15
CA ILE A 100 19.56 -17.14 24.86
C ILE A 100 18.46 -17.93 25.57
N GLU A 101 17.91 -18.98 24.95
CA GLU A 101 16.93 -19.86 25.60
C GLU A 101 17.51 -20.56 26.82
N ARG A 102 18.76 -21.04 26.74
CA ARG A 102 19.48 -21.64 27.87
C ARG A 102 19.74 -20.67 29.01
N LEU A 103 19.91 -19.37 28.73
CA LEU A 103 20.10 -18.33 29.74
C LEU A 103 18.80 -17.92 30.46
N LYS A 104 17.64 -18.31 29.92
CA LYS A 104 16.32 -18.01 30.51
C LYS A 104 15.78 -19.14 31.41
N GLN A 105 16.47 -20.28 31.48
CA GLN A 105 16.20 -21.37 32.43
C GLN A 105 16.95 -21.14 33.74
#